data_AF-A0A7W1PX50-F1
#
_entry.id   AF-A0A7W1PX50-F1
#
_cell.length_a   1.000
_cell.length_b   1.000
_cell.length_c   1.000
_cell.angle_alpha   90.00
_cell.angle_beta   90.00
_cell.angle_gamma   90.00
#
_symmetry.space_group_name_H-M   'P 1'
#
loop_
_entity.id
_entity.type
_entity.pdbx_description
1 polymer ?
#
loop_
_entity_poly.entity_id
_entity_poly.type
_entity_poly.pdbx_seq_one_letter_code
_entity_poly.pdbx_strand_id
1 'polypeptide(L)'
;VFTENGYTKEEMKLVNEPKKILSDDSIKITATAVRVPVVGGHSESLNVEFEHDFDLSELRGILSKTPGIIVQDDMDTFDYPMPKYSQGRDEVFVGRIRRDESNENSLNIWIVADNLRKGAATNAVQIAEYLIKNKIVK
;
A
#
# COMPACT_ATOMS: atom_id res chain seq x y z
N VAL A 1 -0.38 21.94 -1.12
CA VAL A 1 0.71 22.88 -1.47
C VAL A 1 1.52 22.24 -2.57
N PHE A 2 1.73 22.97 -3.67
CA PHE A 2 2.51 22.49 -4.81
C PHE A 2 4.01 22.77 -4.63
N THR A 3 4.84 21.96 -5.26
CA THR A 3 6.28 22.10 -5.41
C THR A 3 6.61 22.72 -6.78
N GLU A 4 7.85 23.13 -6.99
CA GLU A 4 8.29 23.83 -8.22
C GLU A 4 8.14 22.97 -9.49
N ASN A 5 8.22 21.64 -9.36
CA ASN A 5 8.07 20.68 -10.45
C ASN A 5 6.60 20.30 -10.76
N GLY A 6 5.61 21.01 -10.18
CA GLY A 6 4.19 20.80 -10.46
C GLY A 6 3.51 19.68 -9.66
N TYR A 7 4.26 18.89 -8.90
CA TYR A 7 3.70 17.94 -7.94
C TYR A 7 3.18 18.66 -6.69
N THR A 8 2.35 17.97 -5.91
CA THR A 8 2.01 18.36 -4.54
C THR A 8 3.04 17.80 -3.56
N LYS A 9 3.12 18.42 -2.39
CA LYS A 9 3.93 17.87 -1.28
C LYS A 9 3.54 16.44 -0.92
N GLU A 10 2.26 16.07 -1.07
CA GLU A 10 1.80 14.71 -0.76
C GLU A 10 2.30 13.70 -1.79
N GLU A 11 2.24 14.03 -3.08
CA GLU A 11 2.79 13.17 -4.13
C GLU A 11 4.31 13.04 -3.98
N MET A 12 5.03 14.12 -3.66
CA MET A 12 6.46 14.04 -3.40
C MET A 12 6.81 13.21 -2.16
N LYS A 13 5.92 13.11 -1.16
CA LYS A 13 6.10 12.15 -0.06
C LYS A 13 5.95 10.71 -0.53
N LEU A 14 4.92 10.41 -1.32
CA LEU A 14 4.72 9.09 -1.91
C LEU A 14 5.91 8.65 -2.79
N VAL A 15 6.63 9.59 -3.41
CA VAL A 15 7.86 9.31 -4.18
C VAL A 15 9.07 9.07 -3.27
N ASN A 16 9.24 9.88 -2.22
CA ASN A 16 10.48 9.90 -1.44
C ASN A 16 10.48 8.95 -0.23
N GLU A 17 9.33 8.75 0.43
CA GLU A 17 9.24 7.94 1.64
C GLU A 17 9.51 6.45 1.39
N PRO A 18 8.97 5.80 0.34
CA PRO A 18 9.26 4.39 0.06
C PRO A 18 10.75 4.13 -0.18
N LYS A 19 11.45 5.01 -0.91
CA LYS A 19 12.91 4.92 -1.12
C LYS A 19 13.66 4.89 0.19
N LYS A 20 13.28 5.77 1.13
CA LYS A 20 13.87 5.83 2.46
C LYS A 20 13.52 4.61 3.30
N ILE A 21 12.27 4.14 3.26
CA ILE A 21 11.81 2.97 4.03
C ILE A 21 12.52 1.70 3.56
N LEU A 22 12.67 1.53 2.24
CA LEU A 22 13.33 0.37 1.62
C LEU A 22 14.84 0.52 1.52
N SER A 23 15.39 1.69 1.84
CA SER A 23 16.81 2.03 1.69
C SER A 23 17.34 1.79 0.26
N ASP A 24 16.53 2.14 -0.74
CA ASP A 24 16.83 1.95 -2.16
C ASP A 24 16.37 3.15 -3.00
N ASP A 25 17.34 3.93 -3.49
CA ASP A 25 17.09 5.11 -4.33
C ASP A 25 16.86 4.78 -5.81
N SER A 26 17.10 3.52 -6.24
CA SER A 26 16.94 3.07 -7.62
C SER A 26 15.47 2.89 -8.04
N ILE A 27 14.58 2.69 -7.06
CA ILE A 27 13.14 2.51 -7.28
C ILE A 27 12.55 3.77 -7.92
N LYS A 28 11.91 3.60 -9.08
CA LYS A 28 11.26 4.71 -9.80
C LYS A 28 9.80 4.80 -9.39
N ILE A 29 9.38 5.96 -8.89
CA ILE A 29 8.02 6.19 -8.41
C ILE A 29 7.52 7.53 -8.96
N THR A 30 6.28 7.55 -9.42
CA THR A 30 5.46 8.74 -9.60
C THR A 30 4.10 8.49 -8.96
N ALA A 31 3.40 9.55 -8.58
CA ALA A 31 2.11 9.45 -7.90
C ALA A 31 1.20 10.62 -8.28
N THR A 32 -0.10 10.38 -8.22
CA THR A 32 -1.13 11.42 -8.26
C THR A 32 -2.03 11.27 -7.03
N ALA A 33 -2.11 12.32 -6.21
CA ALA A 33 -2.86 12.28 -4.96
C ALA A 33 -4.17 13.08 -5.11
N VAL A 34 -5.30 12.36 -5.12
CA VAL A 34 -6.63 12.96 -5.31
C VAL A 34 -7.49 12.77 -4.06
N ARG A 35 -8.19 13.84 -3.66
CA ARG A 35 -9.23 13.75 -2.61
C ARG A 35 -10.57 13.42 -3.25
N VAL A 36 -11.23 12.38 -2.75
CA VAL A 36 -12.57 11.95 -3.15
C VAL A 36 -13.51 11.99 -1.93
N PRO A 37 -14.85 12.04 -2.11
CA PRO A 37 -15.80 12.19 -1.00
C PRO A 37 -16.00 10.87 -0.22
N VAL A 38 -14.94 10.39 0.42
CA VAL A 38 -14.93 9.26 1.36
C VAL A 38 -14.52 9.76 2.75
N VAL A 39 -15.19 9.28 3.80
CA VAL A 39 -14.94 9.72 5.19
C VAL A 39 -13.61 9.20 5.71
N GLY A 40 -13.20 8.01 5.29
CA GLY A 40 -11.97 7.34 5.65
C GLY A 40 -11.75 6.11 4.78
N GLY A 41 -10.57 5.51 4.88
CA GLY A 41 -10.15 4.43 4.00
C GLY A 41 -9.45 4.98 2.78
N HIS A 42 -8.16 5.31 2.91
CA HIS A 42 -7.38 5.68 1.73
C HIS A 42 -7.26 4.48 0.81
N SER A 43 -7.26 4.76 -0.49
CA SER A 43 -7.28 3.72 -1.49
C SER A 43 -6.36 4.08 -2.63
N GLU A 44 -5.59 3.09 -3.07
CA GLU A 44 -4.50 3.27 -4.01
C GLU A 44 -4.63 2.23 -5.12
N SER A 45 -4.67 2.74 -6.35
CA SER A 45 -4.48 1.93 -7.56
C SER A 45 -3.01 1.99 -7.92
N LEU A 46 -2.31 0.87 -7.82
CA LEU A 46 -0.89 0.80 -8.14
C LEU A 46 -0.68 -0.01 -9.40
N ASN A 47 0.29 0.45 -10.20
CA ASN A 47 0.92 -0.30 -11.28
C ASN A 47 2.38 -0.49 -10.90
N VAL A 48 2.85 -1.74 -10.87
CA VAL A 48 4.17 -2.11 -10.33
C VAL A 48 4.87 -3.01 -11.35
N GLU A 49 6.08 -2.63 -11.75
CA GLU A 49 6.96 -3.43 -12.61
C GLU A 49 8.03 -4.13 -11.77
N PHE A 50 8.27 -5.41 -12.03
CA PHE A 50 9.30 -6.22 -11.37
C PHE A 50 10.51 -6.42 -12.30
N GLU A 51 11.69 -6.65 -11.71
CA GLU A 51 12.92 -6.92 -12.47
C GLU A 51 12.86 -8.25 -13.26
N HIS A 52 12.04 -9.19 -12.79
CA HIS A 52 11.89 -10.53 -13.36
C HIS A 52 10.41 -10.89 -13.47
N ASP A 53 10.10 -11.89 -14.30
CA ASP A 53 8.76 -12.43 -14.39
C ASP A 53 8.32 -13.09 -13.06
N PHE A 54 7.02 -13.11 -12.81
CA PHE A 54 6.45 -13.47 -11.51
C PHE A 54 5.16 -14.29 -11.64
N ASP A 55 4.90 -15.20 -10.70
CA ASP A 55 3.64 -15.93 -10.65
C ASP A 55 2.58 -15.23 -9.78
N LEU A 56 1.36 -15.17 -10.28
CA LEU A 56 0.24 -14.52 -9.61
C LEU A 56 -0.25 -15.29 -8.38
N SER A 57 -0.10 -16.62 -8.36
CA SER A 57 -0.46 -17.46 -7.21
C SER A 57 0.61 -17.34 -6.12
N GLU A 58 1.89 -17.32 -6.48
CA GLU A 58 2.99 -17.06 -5.56
C GLU A 58 2.85 -15.69 -4.89
N LEU A 59 2.60 -14.63 -5.68
CA LEU A 59 2.38 -13.27 -5.17
C LEU A 59 1.23 -13.22 -4.15
N ARG A 60 0.08 -13.81 -4.48
CA ARG A 60 -1.07 -13.91 -3.55
C ARG A 60 -0.69 -14.69 -2.29
N GLY A 61 0.10 -15.75 -2.43
CA GLY A 61 0.61 -16.54 -1.32
C GLY A 61 1.52 -15.74 -0.38
N ILE A 62 2.41 -14.92 -0.91
CA ILE A 62 3.29 -14.02 -0.13
C ILE A 62 2.44 -12.97 0.60
N LEU A 63 1.54 -12.30 -0.11
CA LEU A 63 0.67 -11.27 0.45
C LEU A 63 -0.21 -11.83 1.58
N SER A 64 -0.81 -13.01 1.37
CA SER A 64 -1.67 -13.67 2.37
C SER A 64 -0.91 -14.12 3.63
N LYS A 65 0.40 -14.36 3.52
CA LYS A 65 1.26 -14.74 4.66
C LYS A 65 1.90 -13.54 5.35
N THR A 66 1.80 -12.36 4.75
CA THR A 66 2.41 -11.14 5.30
C THR A 66 1.56 -10.62 6.47
N PRO A 67 2.12 -10.47 7.68
CA PRO A 67 1.37 -9.99 8.83
C PRO A 67 0.75 -8.62 8.59
N GLY A 68 -0.55 -8.49 8.91
CA GLY A 68 -1.30 -7.24 8.76
C GLY A 68 -1.86 -7.00 7.35
N ILE A 69 -1.61 -7.89 6.38
CA ILE A 69 -2.25 -7.86 5.06
C ILE A 69 -3.40 -8.86 5.03
N ILE A 70 -4.54 -8.45 4.46
CA ILE A 70 -5.67 -9.32 4.13
C ILE A 70 -5.88 -9.27 2.61
N VAL A 71 -5.75 -10.41 1.95
CA VAL A 71 -6.07 -10.53 0.52
C VAL A 71 -7.59 -10.71 0.38
N GLN A 72 -8.24 -9.75 -0.28
CA GLN A 72 -9.64 -9.77 -0.70
C GLN A 72 -9.65 -9.71 -2.23
N ASP A 73 -9.64 -10.87 -2.89
CA ASP A 73 -9.44 -10.92 -4.33
C ASP A 73 -10.16 -12.10 -4.96
N ASP A 74 -11.48 -12.11 -4.85
CA ASP A 74 -12.36 -13.13 -5.44
C ASP A 74 -13.30 -12.47 -6.47
N MET A 75 -13.07 -12.81 -7.74
CA MET A 75 -13.84 -12.27 -8.86
C MET A 75 -15.22 -12.92 -9.01
N ASP A 76 -15.40 -14.14 -8.51
CA ASP A 76 -16.67 -14.87 -8.63
C ASP A 76 -17.70 -14.33 -7.63
N THR A 77 -17.22 -13.89 -6.46
CA THR A 77 -18.05 -13.31 -5.39
C THR A 77 -18.03 -11.77 -5.36
N PHE A 78 -17.28 -11.13 -6.26
CA PHE A 78 -17.05 -9.68 -6.28
C PHE A 78 -16.45 -9.16 -4.96
N ASP A 79 -15.61 -9.96 -4.31
CA ASP A 79 -14.91 -9.57 -3.09
C ASP A 79 -13.59 -8.86 -3.44
N TYR A 80 -13.55 -7.56 -3.15
CA TYR A 80 -12.37 -6.72 -3.31
C TYR A 80 -12.39 -5.56 -2.30
N PRO A 81 -11.21 -4.97 -1.98
CA PRO A 81 -11.10 -3.95 -0.95
C PRO A 81 -11.98 -2.74 -1.25
N MET A 82 -12.71 -2.28 -0.23
CA MET A 82 -13.55 -1.08 -0.29
C MET A 82 -13.22 -0.15 0.88
N PRO A 83 -13.11 1.18 0.66
CA PRO A 83 -12.89 2.16 1.73
C PRO A 83 -13.80 1.94 2.94
N LYS A 84 -15.10 1.72 2.67
CA LYS A 84 -16.15 1.51 3.68
C LYS A 84 -15.82 0.37 4.66
N TYR A 85 -15.18 -0.69 4.21
CA TYR A 85 -14.91 -1.88 5.04
C TYR A 85 -13.59 -1.78 5.80
N SER A 86 -12.75 -0.79 5.48
CA SER A 86 -11.49 -0.56 6.20
C SER A 86 -11.68 0.17 7.54
N GLN A 87 -12.79 0.88 7.73
CA GLN A 87 -12.97 1.74 8.90
C GLN A 87 -12.82 0.97 10.23
N GLY A 88 -11.94 1.47 11.10
CA GLY A 88 -11.66 0.89 12.42
C GLY A 88 -10.79 -0.38 12.39
N ARG A 89 -10.31 -0.79 11.22
CA ARG A 89 -9.44 -1.96 11.03
C ARG A 89 -7.97 -1.54 11.07
N ASP A 90 -7.14 -2.43 11.61
CA ASP A 90 -5.69 -2.24 11.70
C ASP A 90 -4.96 -2.86 10.50
N GLU A 91 -5.67 -3.65 9.70
CA GLU A 91 -5.16 -4.36 8.54
C GLU A 91 -5.16 -3.52 7.25
N VAL A 92 -4.31 -3.92 6.32
CA VAL A 92 -4.27 -3.42 4.93
C VAL A 92 -4.96 -4.45 4.04
N PHE A 93 -5.98 -4.03 3.31
CA PHE A 93 -6.75 -4.88 2.41
C PHE A 93 -6.20 -4.74 0.99
N VAL A 94 -5.96 -5.87 0.34
CA VAL A 94 -5.30 -5.92 -0.97
C VAL A 94 -6.10 -6.81 -1.91
N GLY A 95 -6.35 -6.34 -3.13
CA GLY A 95 -7.11 -7.08 -4.13
C GLY A 95 -6.95 -6.53 -5.53
N ARG A 96 -7.80 -7.00 -6.44
CA ARG A 96 -7.75 -6.69 -7.88
C ARG A 96 -6.38 -6.99 -8.50
N ILE A 97 -5.72 -8.04 -8.00
CA ILE A 97 -4.34 -8.41 -8.35
C ILE A 97 -4.36 -9.07 -9.73
N ARG A 98 -3.74 -8.44 -10.72
CA ARG A 98 -3.71 -8.97 -12.09
C ARG A 98 -2.49 -8.49 -12.84
N ARG A 99 -2.04 -9.27 -13.83
CA ARG A 99 -1.00 -8.82 -14.75
C ARG A 99 -1.46 -7.57 -15.51
N ASP A 100 -0.51 -6.71 -15.82
CA ASP A 100 -0.67 -5.69 -16.83
C ASP A 100 -0.53 -6.33 -18.21
N GLU A 101 -1.52 -6.13 -19.09
CA GLU A 101 -1.46 -6.64 -20.47
C GLU A 101 -0.70 -5.69 -21.41
N SER A 102 -0.36 -4.49 -20.94
CA SER A 102 0.33 -3.46 -21.73
C SER A 102 1.84 -3.39 -21.51
N ASN A 103 2.36 -4.00 -20.44
CA ASN A 103 3.79 -4.02 -20.12
C ASN A 103 4.20 -5.38 -19.54
N GLU A 104 5.39 -5.86 -19.90
CA GLU A 104 5.95 -7.08 -19.34
C GLU A 104 6.28 -6.91 -17.85
N ASN A 105 6.33 -8.03 -17.11
CA ASN A 105 6.69 -8.07 -15.69
C ASN A 105 5.92 -7.08 -14.80
N SER A 106 4.73 -6.66 -15.24
CA SER A 106 3.97 -5.60 -14.59
C SER A 106 2.66 -6.11 -13.99
N LEU A 107 2.26 -5.51 -12.87
CA LEU A 107 1.13 -5.88 -12.04
C LEU A 107 0.24 -4.65 -11.80
N ASN A 108 -1.07 -4.85 -11.85
CA ASN A 108 -2.05 -3.93 -11.30
C ASN A 108 -2.60 -4.47 -9.98
N ILE A 109 -2.71 -3.60 -8.97
CA ILE A 109 -3.20 -3.96 -7.63
C ILE A 109 -3.97 -2.81 -7.00
N TRP A 110 -4.98 -3.14 -6.19
CA TRP A 110 -5.82 -2.20 -5.44
C TRP A 110 -5.63 -2.41 -3.94
N ILE A 111 -5.31 -1.33 -3.23
CA ILE A 111 -4.99 -1.36 -1.80
C ILE A 111 -5.90 -0.39 -1.06
N VAL A 112 -6.43 -0.82 0.09
CA VAL A 112 -7.25 0.02 0.97
C VAL A 112 -6.83 -0.17 2.42
N ALA A 113 -6.70 0.93 3.16
CA ALA A 113 -6.46 0.90 4.60
C ALA A 113 -7.10 2.10 5.31
N ASP A 114 -7.48 1.93 6.58
CA ASP A 114 -7.88 3.05 7.42
C ASP A 114 -6.68 3.95 7.70
N ASN A 115 -6.76 5.16 7.16
CA ASN A 115 -5.71 6.17 7.21
C ASN A 115 -5.50 6.77 8.60
N LEU A 116 -6.45 6.64 9.53
CA LEU A 116 -6.29 7.06 10.93
C LEU A 116 -5.73 5.93 11.80
N ARG A 117 -5.97 4.67 11.42
CA ARG A 117 -5.41 3.47 12.06
C ARG A 117 -4.05 3.13 11.49
N LYS A 118 -3.99 2.23 10.52
CA LYS A 118 -2.72 1.75 9.94
C LYS A 118 -1.94 2.88 9.27
N GLY A 119 -2.62 3.91 8.74
CA GLY A 119 -1.95 5.10 8.20
C GLY A 119 -1.38 6.06 9.25
N ALA A 120 -1.72 5.91 10.55
CA ALA A 120 -1.24 6.81 11.60
C ALA A 120 -1.11 6.14 12.98
N ALA A 121 -2.22 6.02 13.73
CA ALA A 121 -2.18 5.69 15.15
C ALA A 121 -1.67 4.27 15.43
N THR A 122 -2.19 3.28 14.69
CA THR A 122 -1.80 1.88 14.86
C THR A 122 -0.34 1.67 14.49
N ASN A 123 0.14 2.32 13.43
CA ASN A 123 1.54 2.23 13.04
C ASN A 123 2.47 2.83 14.11
N ALA A 124 2.09 3.97 14.71
CA ALA A 124 2.85 4.57 15.81
C ALA A 124 2.92 3.67 17.05
N VAL A 125 1.80 3.05 17.43
CA VAL A 125 1.76 2.09 18.55
C VAL A 125 2.61 0.86 18.24
N GLN A 126 2.50 0.29 17.04
CA GLN A 126 3.31 -0.87 16.63
C GLN A 126 4.82 -0.57 16.65
N ILE A 127 5.23 0.65 16.27
CA ILE A 127 6.62 1.10 16.42
C ILE A 127 7.00 1.12 17.90
N ALA A 128 6.19 1.70 18.78
CA ALA A 128 6.47 1.73 20.21
C ALA A 128 6.57 0.32 20.82
N GLU A 129 5.65 -0.59 20.47
CA GLU A 129 5.68 -1.99 20.89
C GLU A 129 6.96 -2.69 20.41
N TYR A 130 7.38 -2.45 19.17
CA TYR A 130 8.63 -2.96 18.64
C TYR A 130 9.83 -2.46 19.44
N LEU A 131 9.88 -1.16 19.74
CA LEU A 131 10.98 -0.56 20.51
C LEU A 131 11.08 -1.16 21.91
N ILE A 132 9.95 -1.37 22.59
CA ILE A 132 9.89 -1.99 23.92
C ILE A 132 10.32 -3.46 23.84
N LYS A 133 9.74 -4.23 22.90
CA LYS A 133 10.05 -5.66 22.71
C LYS A 133 11.54 -5.89 22.46
N ASN A 134 12.17 -4.99 21.70
CA ASN A 134 13.60 -5.04 21.38
C ASN A 134 14.50 -4.28 22.35
N LYS A 135 13.95 -3.77 23.47
CA LYS A 135 14.69 -3.06 24.52
C LYS A 135 15.50 -1.86 24.00
N ILE A 136 14.99 -1.19 22.97
CA ILE A 136 15.60 0.04 22.41
C ILE A 136 15.28 1.24 23.30
N VAL A 137 14.07 1.26 23.86
CA VAL A 137 13.66 2.24 24.87
C VAL A 137 13.78 1.59 26.25
N LYS A 138 14.34 2.34 27.21
CA LYS A 138 14.50 1.94 28.62
C LYS A 138 13.40 2.55 29.47
#